data_AF-A0A0F9T0U1-F1
#
_entry.id   AF-A0A0F9T0U1-F1
#
_cell.length_a   1.000
_cell.length_b   1.000
_cell.length_c   1.000
_cell.angle_alpha   90.00
_cell.angle_beta   90.00
_cell.angle_gamma   90.00
#
_symmetry.space_group_name_H-M   'P 1'
#
loop_
_entity.id
_entity.type
_entity.pdbx_description
1 polymer ?
#
loop_
_entity_poly.entity_id
_entity_poly.type
_entity_poly.pdbx_seq_one_letter_code
_entity_poly.pdbx_strand_id
1 'polypeptide(L)'
;MVKVGKTSKKSINISKGIIFTFFTIYFLIFGVIISDFSISLQGISPEGFPVFITYIPLLCYIGALFSGFGFIIFIRNTTSQRMRETHSRKKKKSTSMYKQALFLIIFIFVFIPLFSPAIDKGENTQNFSVYNDRWNGSYDFKQAIEQDGYDVLTVQSSLSATERLDRSVLLILLGPNQFYDPIFEVPYFINFFNGSNALFIAHDHGSTSTLLWEILIASIFDPTIEIPVTIFPDGILRDNLSFDTTPEFPVIKSFAAHPITSGISEVILSKSSVAVGGPFIEAFGWMAIGSTTNYGFIDKNEDGRYTSPEDDLNLGFMSLFSGILPLPFPETFPLGGYSQHVFLAKDMGRQRIFVSADASLFNNELIDDPSYDNLQFGLNAIEWLTSANEGRNKNEWYIVFDEAHIRPENSRDLTSAGIFGFIMQYIIHLSTNPITAWIYPL
;
A
#
# COMPACT_ATOMS: atom_id res chain seq x y z
N MET A 1 -56.16 -34.47 -33.68
CA MET A 1 -55.68 -33.77 -32.47
C MET A 1 -54.73 -34.70 -31.72
N VAL A 2 -53.42 -34.45 -31.81
CA VAL A 2 -52.39 -35.22 -31.08
C VAL A 2 -52.35 -34.71 -29.63
N LYS A 3 -52.58 -35.59 -28.65
CA LYS A 3 -52.43 -35.27 -27.21
C LYS A 3 -50.95 -35.02 -26.91
N VAL A 4 -50.60 -33.77 -26.66
CA VAL A 4 -49.28 -33.39 -26.13
C VAL A 4 -49.13 -34.04 -24.75
N GLY A 5 -48.18 -34.96 -24.63
CA GLY A 5 -47.92 -35.71 -23.39
C GLY A 5 -47.47 -34.77 -22.27
N LYS A 6 -48.14 -34.83 -21.12
CA LYS A 6 -47.70 -34.17 -19.89
C LYS A 6 -46.35 -34.77 -19.48
N THR A 7 -45.27 -34.03 -19.65
CA THR A 7 -43.98 -34.34 -19.04
C THR A 7 -44.16 -34.47 -17.53
N SER A 8 -43.84 -35.65 -17.00
CA SER A 8 -43.94 -35.95 -15.58
C SER A 8 -43.08 -34.97 -14.78
N LYS A 9 -43.63 -34.32 -13.75
CA LYS A 9 -42.89 -33.41 -12.84
C LYS A 9 -41.57 -34.00 -12.31
N LYS A 10 -41.47 -35.34 -12.28
CA LYS A 10 -40.26 -36.07 -11.91
C LYS A 10 -39.09 -35.84 -12.88
N SER A 11 -39.33 -35.76 -14.20
CA SER A 11 -38.26 -35.52 -15.18
C SER A 11 -37.71 -34.09 -15.11
N ILE A 12 -38.58 -33.12 -14.84
CA ILE A 12 -38.20 -31.70 -14.68
C ILE A 12 -37.28 -31.51 -13.46
N ASN A 13 -37.58 -32.17 -12.35
CA ASN A 13 -36.77 -32.09 -11.14
C ASN A 13 -35.39 -32.76 -11.32
N ILE A 14 -35.33 -33.94 -11.96
CA ILE A 14 -34.05 -34.60 -12.24
C ILE A 14 -33.17 -33.72 -13.13
N SER A 15 -33.75 -33.10 -14.17
CA SER A 15 -33.03 -32.18 -15.06
C SER A 15 -32.45 -30.97 -14.31
N LYS A 16 -33.20 -30.33 -13.41
CA LYS A 16 -32.69 -29.19 -12.62
C LYS A 16 -31.52 -29.54 -11.70
N GLY A 17 -31.58 -30.70 -11.03
CA GLY A 17 -30.48 -31.17 -10.18
C GLY A 17 -29.19 -31.43 -10.95
N ILE A 18 -29.31 -32.05 -12.13
CA ILE A 18 -28.17 -32.29 -13.04
C ILE A 18 -27.56 -30.96 -13.49
N ILE A 19 -28.40 -29.97 -13.84
CA ILE A 19 -27.94 -28.65 -14.28
C ILE A 19 -27.14 -27.94 -13.17
N PHE A 20 -27.64 -27.88 -11.93
CA PHE A 20 -26.89 -27.22 -10.84
C PHE A 20 -25.59 -27.94 -10.50
N THR A 21 -25.59 -29.28 -10.52
CA THR A 21 -24.38 -30.08 -10.27
C THR A 21 -23.34 -29.83 -11.37
N PHE A 22 -23.77 -29.82 -12.62
CA PHE A 22 -22.92 -29.52 -13.77
C PHE A 22 -22.28 -28.13 -13.65
N PHE A 23 -23.06 -27.08 -13.39
CA PHE A 23 -22.52 -25.73 -13.23
C PHE A 23 -21.56 -25.60 -12.04
N THR A 24 -21.87 -26.26 -10.92
CA THR A 24 -20.97 -26.26 -9.75
C THR A 24 -19.61 -26.86 -10.09
N ILE A 25 -19.59 -28.04 -10.72
CA ILE A 25 -18.37 -28.72 -11.13
C ILE A 25 -17.63 -27.93 -12.22
N TYR A 26 -18.37 -27.42 -13.22
CA TYR A 26 -17.83 -26.62 -14.31
C TYR A 26 -17.11 -25.38 -13.78
N PHE A 27 -17.75 -24.61 -12.90
CA PHE A 27 -17.13 -23.40 -12.34
C PHE A 27 -15.93 -23.70 -11.44
N LEU A 28 -15.93 -24.80 -10.69
CA LEU A 28 -14.75 -25.22 -9.92
C LEU A 28 -13.56 -25.56 -10.82
N ILE A 29 -13.78 -26.41 -11.84
CA ILE A 29 -12.72 -26.83 -12.76
C ILE A 29 -12.23 -25.63 -13.58
N PHE A 30 -13.14 -24.81 -14.09
CA PHE A 30 -12.80 -23.62 -14.87
C PHE A 30 -12.06 -22.58 -14.02
N GLY A 31 -12.46 -22.40 -12.75
CA GLY A 31 -11.75 -21.52 -11.80
C GLY A 31 -10.31 -21.95 -11.56
N VAL A 32 -10.06 -23.26 -11.41
CA VAL A 32 -8.69 -23.81 -11.28
C VAL A 32 -7.88 -23.56 -12.55
N ILE A 33 -8.42 -23.90 -13.73
CA ILE A 33 -7.73 -23.72 -15.01
C ILE A 33 -7.38 -22.24 -15.25
N ILE A 34 -8.30 -21.31 -14.99
CA ILE A 34 -8.05 -19.88 -15.16
C ILE A 34 -7.07 -19.35 -14.13
N SER A 35 -7.04 -19.90 -12.90
CA SER A 35 -6.05 -19.52 -11.88
C SER A 35 -4.64 -19.88 -12.35
N ASP A 36 -4.44 -21.14 -12.76
CA ASP A 36 -3.15 -21.62 -13.26
C ASP A 36 -2.70 -20.84 -14.50
N PHE A 37 -3.64 -20.57 -15.41
CA PHE A 37 -3.40 -19.76 -16.60
C PHE A 37 -3.01 -18.31 -16.26
N SER A 38 -3.69 -17.70 -15.28
CA SER A 38 -3.41 -16.32 -14.85
C SER A 38 -2.02 -16.21 -14.23
N ILE A 39 -1.66 -17.14 -13.34
CA ILE A 39 -0.33 -17.21 -12.73
C ILE A 39 0.75 -17.38 -13.81
N SER A 40 0.53 -18.29 -14.76
CA SER A 40 1.47 -18.52 -15.86
C SER A 40 1.64 -17.29 -16.76
N LEU A 41 0.58 -16.52 -17.00
CA LEU A 41 0.64 -15.32 -17.84
C LEU A 41 1.30 -14.14 -17.11
N GLN A 42 1.01 -13.97 -15.82
CA GLN A 42 1.67 -12.97 -14.99
C GLN A 42 3.19 -13.18 -14.96
N GLY A 43 3.65 -14.44 -14.94
CA GLY A 43 5.08 -14.75 -15.02
C GLY A 43 5.75 -14.43 -16.36
N ILE A 44 4.98 -14.23 -17.44
CA ILE A 44 5.51 -13.96 -18.79
C ILE A 44 5.42 -12.46 -19.15
N SER A 45 4.37 -11.76 -18.70
CA SER A 45 4.17 -10.34 -19.00
C SER A 45 3.41 -9.65 -17.86
N PRO A 46 4.12 -9.21 -16.81
CA PRO A 46 3.49 -8.60 -15.63
C PRO A 46 2.81 -7.26 -15.94
N GLU A 47 3.42 -6.41 -16.76
CA GLU A 47 2.93 -5.05 -17.05
C GLU A 47 1.68 -5.02 -17.95
N GLY A 48 1.50 -6.04 -18.79
CA GLY A 48 0.39 -6.11 -19.74
C GLY A 48 -0.85 -6.81 -19.20
N PHE A 49 -0.81 -7.38 -18.00
CA PHE A 49 -1.87 -8.25 -17.50
C PHE A 49 -3.05 -7.43 -16.95
N PRO A 50 -4.22 -7.43 -17.61
CA PRO A 50 -5.34 -6.64 -17.16
C PRO A 50 -5.82 -7.13 -15.79
N VAL A 51 -5.83 -6.20 -14.84
CA VAL A 51 -6.21 -6.43 -13.44
C VAL A 51 -7.55 -7.14 -13.28
N PHE A 52 -8.50 -6.98 -14.20
CA PHE A 52 -9.80 -7.65 -14.09
C PHE A 52 -9.72 -9.18 -14.25
N ILE A 53 -8.68 -9.70 -14.90
CA ILE A 53 -8.52 -11.14 -15.18
C ILE A 53 -8.23 -11.92 -13.90
N THR A 54 -7.54 -11.33 -12.92
CA THR A 54 -7.29 -11.96 -11.61
C THR A 54 -8.58 -12.21 -10.80
N TYR A 55 -9.67 -11.51 -11.12
CA TYR A 55 -10.97 -11.71 -10.47
C TYR A 55 -11.83 -12.79 -11.14
N ILE A 56 -11.46 -13.28 -12.32
CA ILE A 56 -12.23 -14.31 -13.04
C ILE A 56 -12.27 -15.64 -12.26
N PRO A 57 -11.16 -16.15 -11.68
CA PRO A 57 -11.21 -17.31 -10.79
C PRO A 57 -12.16 -17.12 -9.61
N LEU A 58 -12.07 -15.97 -8.95
CA LEU A 58 -12.94 -15.64 -7.82
C LEU A 58 -14.42 -15.64 -8.23
N LEU A 59 -14.76 -15.03 -9.37
CA LEU A 59 -16.12 -15.06 -9.92
C LEU A 59 -16.59 -16.49 -10.20
N CYS A 60 -15.70 -17.37 -10.68
CA CYS A 60 -16.01 -18.78 -10.89
C CYS A 60 -16.28 -19.48 -9.56
N TYR A 61 -15.45 -19.30 -8.54
CA TYR A 61 -15.68 -19.89 -7.22
C TYR A 61 -16.97 -19.38 -6.56
N ILE A 62 -17.26 -18.08 -6.69
CA ILE A 62 -18.54 -17.50 -6.26
C ILE A 62 -19.71 -18.13 -7.02
N GLY A 63 -19.60 -18.27 -8.35
CA GLY A 63 -20.60 -18.93 -9.18
C GLY A 63 -20.82 -20.40 -8.82
N ALA A 64 -19.76 -21.14 -8.51
CA ALA A 64 -19.81 -22.50 -8.01
C ALA A 64 -20.53 -22.58 -6.67
N LEU A 65 -20.22 -21.67 -5.76
CA LEU A 65 -20.82 -21.58 -4.44
C LEU A 65 -22.33 -21.29 -4.53
N PHE A 66 -22.75 -20.32 -5.35
CA PHE A 66 -24.17 -20.05 -5.62
C PHE A 66 -24.88 -21.26 -6.26
N SER A 67 -24.24 -21.92 -7.22
CA SER A 67 -24.78 -23.11 -7.89
C SER A 67 -24.94 -24.29 -6.91
N GLY A 68 -23.95 -24.49 -6.05
CA GLY A 68 -23.95 -25.50 -5.00
C GLY A 68 -25.05 -25.24 -3.96
N PHE A 69 -25.24 -23.99 -3.53
CA PHE A 69 -26.36 -23.62 -2.66
C PHE A 69 -27.71 -23.83 -3.33
N GLY A 70 -27.83 -23.45 -4.61
CA GLY A 70 -29.02 -23.75 -5.42
C GLY A 70 -29.34 -25.24 -5.45
N PHE A 71 -28.32 -26.08 -5.59
CA PHE A 71 -28.45 -27.54 -5.56
C PHE A 71 -28.90 -28.08 -4.20
N ILE A 72 -28.29 -27.62 -3.10
CA ILE A 72 -28.67 -28.04 -1.74
C ILE A 72 -30.12 -27.65 -1.43
N ILE A 73 -30.51 -26.41 -1.78
CA ILE A 73 -31.89 -25.93 -1.67
C ILE A 73 -32.83 -26.82 -2.48
N PHE A 74 -32.43 -27.18 -3.70
CA PHE A 74 -33.21 -28.04 -4.57
C PHE A 74 -33.39 -29.45 -4.00
N ILE A 75 -32.34 -30.10 -3.50
CA ILE A 75 -32.41 -31.40 -2.80
C ILE A 75 -33.34 -31.30 -1.60
N ARG A 76 -33.20 -30.26 -0.77
CA ARG A 76 -34.01 -30.10 0.43
C ARG A 76 -35.48 -29.89 0.08
N ASN A 77 -35.79 -29.10 -0.94
CA ASN A 77 -37.17 -28.87 -1.39
C ASN A 77 -37.81 -30.12 -1.98
N THR A 78 -37.08 -30.88 -2.80
CA THR A 78 -37.59 -32.14 -3.37
C THR A 78 -37.78 -33.22 -2.30
N THR A 79 -36.85 -33.32 -1.35
CA THR A 79 -36.93 -34.26 -0.22
C THR A 79 -38.05 -33.86 0.75
N SER A 80 -38.21 -32.56 1.05
CA SER A 80 -39.30 -32.06 1.89
C SER A 80 -40.67 -32.22 1.24
N GLN A 81 -40.79 -32.09 -0.09
CA GLN A 81 -42.04 -32.40 -0.80
C GLN A 81 -42.39 -33.89 -0.68
N ARG A 82 -41.42 -34.79 -0.84
CA ARG A 82 -41.63 -36.24 -0.61
C ARG A 82 -42.02 -36.55 0.84
N MET A 83 -41.42 -35.87 1.82
CA MET A 83 -41.79 -36.00 3.24
C MET A 83 -43.17 -35.41 3.56
N ARG A 84 -43.61 -34.36 2.85
CA ARG A 84 -44.97 -33.79 2.96
C ARG A 84 -46.04 -34.69 2.34
N GLU A 85 -45.70 -35.45 1.30
CA GLU A 85 -46.58 -36.47 0.72
C GLU A 85 -46.72 -37.69 1.64
N THR A 86 -45.73 -37.99 2.48
CA THR A 86 -45.75 -39.10 3.45
C THR A 86 -46.24 -38.74 4.84
N HIS A 87 -46.09 -37.49 5.29
CA HIS A 87 -46.61 -37.02 6.58
C HIS A 87 -47.59 -35.86 6.43
N SER A 88 -48.88 -36.22 6.52
CA SER A 88 -50.01 -35.31 6.71
C SER A 88 -49.76 -34.28 7.82
N ARG A 89 -49.90 -33.00 7.45
CA ARG A 89 -50.26 -31.84 8.27
C ARG A 89 -49.50 -31.64 9.59
N LYS A 90 -48.31 -31.00 9.51
CA LYS A 90 -47.93 -29.95 10.49
C LYS A 90 -47.24 -28.79 9.78
N LYS A 91 -47.87 -27.62 9.84
CA LYS A 91 -47.44 -26.36 9.22
C LYS A 91 -46.22 -25.83 9.97
N LYS A 92 -45.02 -26.31 9.63
CA LYS A 92 -43.77 -25.72 10.12
C LYS A 92 -43.64 -24.32 9.52
N LYS A 93 -43.55 -23.30 10.37
CA LYS A 93 -43.23 -21.91 9.97
C LYS A 93 -41.94 -21.96 9.14
N SER A 94 -42.04 -21.65 7.85
CA SER A 94 -40.89 -21.46 6.99
C SER A 94 -40.21 -20.18 7.46
N THR A 95 -39.17 -20.29 8.27
CA THR A 95 -38.22 -19.20 8.40
C THR A 95 -37.71 -18.86 7.00
N SER A 96 -37.74 -17.57 6.66
CA SER A 96 -37.43 -17.08 5.32
C SER A 96 -36.05 -17.59 4.88
N MET A 97 -35.99 -18.39 3.82
CA MET A 97 -34.75 -18.98 3.28
C MET A 97 -33.73 -17.89 2.92
N TYR A 98 -34.23 -16.70 2.57
CA TYR A 98 -33.40 -15.52 2.32
C TYR A 98 -32.60 -15.12 3.56
N LYS A 99 -33.20 -15.17 4.76
CA LYS A 99 -32.48 -14.87 6.01
C LYS A 99 -31.34 -15.86 6.25
N GLN A 100 -31.57 -17.16 5.99
CA GLN A 100 -30.53 -18.18 6.18
C GLN A 100 -29.38 -18.03 5.19
N ALA A 101 -29.68 -17.74 3.91
CA ALA A 101 -28.65 -17.48 2.90
C ALA A 101 -27.86 -16.21 3.20
N LEU A 102 -28.54 -15.12 3.58
CA LEU A 102 -27.90 -13.87 3.98
C LEU A 102 -26.99 -14.06 5.20
N PHE A 103 -27.48 -14.74 6.25
CA PHE A 103 -26.67 -15.06 7.43
C PHE A 103 -25.44 -15.90 7.09
N LEU A 104 -25.56 -16.83 6.15
CA LEU A 104 -24.44 -17.68 5.76
C LEU A 104 -23.40 -16.91 4.91
N ILE A 105 -23.84 -16.01 4.03
CA ILE A 105 -22.94 -15.12 3.29
C ILE A 105 -22.20 -14.22 4.29
N ILE A 106 -22.94 -13.56 5.20
CA ILE A 106 -22.34 -12.75 6.27
C ILE A 106 -21.36 -13.60 7.09
N PHE A 107 -21.73 -14.83 7.46
CA PHE A 107 -20.85 -15.75 8.20
C PHE A 107 -19.58 -16.06 7.42
N ILE A 108 -19.65 -16.37 6.12
CA ILE A 108 -18.45 -16.61 5.30
C ILE A 108 -17.57 -15.37 5.29
N PHE A 109 -18.12 -14.18 4.99
CA PHE A 109 -17.35 -12.94 4.94
C PHE A 109 -16.74 -12.55 6.29
N VAL A 110 -17.45 -12.76 7.38
CA VAL A 110 -16.96 -12.46 8.74
C VAL A 110 -15.87 -13.43 9.18
N PHE A 111 -15.91 -14.68 8.73
CA PHE A 111 -14.93 -15.69 9.13
C PHE A 111 -13.77 -15.86 8.14
N ILE A 112 -13.82 -15.29 6.93
CA ILE A 112 -12.71 -15.28 5.98
C ILE A 112 -11.41 -14.78 6.63
N PRO A 113 -11.36 -13.67 7.42
CA PRO A 113 -10.14 -13.23 8.08
C PRO A 113 -9.58 -14.22 9.11
N LEU A 114 -10.44 -15.05 9.71
CA LEU A 114 -10.00 -16.07 10.67
C LEU A 114 -9.35 -17.27 9.95
N PHE A 115 -9.79 -17.55 8.73
CA PHE A 115 -9.29 -18.67 7.93
C PHE A 115 -8.19 -18.27 6.94
N SER A 116 -8.03 -16.99 6.62
CA SER A 116 -7.00 -16.52 5.69
C SER A 116 -5.57 -16.89 6.15
N PRO A 117 -5.18 -16.83 7.44
CA PRO A 117 -3.84 -17.26 7.88
C PRO A 117 -3.55 -18.76 7.62
N ALA A 118 -4.60 -19.59 7.49
CA ALA A 118 -4.42 -21.01 7.17
C ALA A 118 -4.08 -21.25 5.69
N ILE A 119 -4.30 -20.26 4.83
CA ILE A 119 -4.08 -20.35 3.37
C ILE A 119 -2.70 -19.79 3.01
N ASP A 120 -2.30 -18.66 3.58
CA ASP A 120 -1.04 -17.97 3.30
C ASP A 120 0.04 -18.20 4.37
N LYS A 121 -0.25 -19.04 5.38
CA LYS A 121 0.56 -19.28 6.58
C LYS A 121 0.78 -18.04 7.46
N GLY A 122 0.10 -16.92 7.17
CA GLY A 122 0.32 -15.63 7.81
C GLY A 122 1.69 -15.01 7.51
N GLU A 123 2.40 -15.48 6.48
CA GLU A 123 3.69 -14.91 6.08
C GLU A 123 3.45 -13.59 5.33
N ASN A 124 4.03 -12.49 5.82
CA ASN A 124 4.07 -11.21 5.10
C ASN A 124 5.44 -11.04 4.45
N THR A 125 5.52 -11.30 3.15
CA THR A 125 6.76 -11.23 2.36
C THR A 125 6.75 -10.07 1.38
N GLN A 126 6.00 -9.00 1.70
CA GLN A 126 5.93 -7.81 0.87
C GLN A 126 7.25 -7.04 0.94
N ASN A 127 7.63 -6.38 -0.15
CA ASN A 127 8.82 -5.53 -0.19
C ASN A 127 8.63 -4.38 0.81
N PHE A 128 9.72 -3.98 1.47
CA PHE A 128 9.75 -2.93 2.50
C PHE A 128 8.94 -3.20 3.77
N SER A 129 8.17 -4.29 3.84
CA SER A 129 7.41 -4.63 5.05
C SER A 129 8.34 -4.96 6.21
N VAL A 130 8.02 -4.45 7.40
CA VAL A 130 8.75 -4.77 8.65
C VAL A 130 8.50 -6.18 9.17
N TYR A 131 7.61 -6.94 8.53
CA TYR A 131 7.38 -8.35 8.83
C TYR A 131 8.13 -9.29 7.87
N ASN A 132 8.69 -8.74 6.79
CA ASN A 132 9.44 -9.49 5.82
C ASN A 132 10.90 -9.60 6.27
N ASP A 133 11.32 -10.82 6.61
CA ASP A 133 12.68 -11.18 7.05
C ASP A 133 13.63 -11.52 5.88
N ARG A 134 13.17 -11.36 4.64
CA ARG A 134 13.98 -11.60 3.44
C ARG A 134 14.77 -10.34 3.06
N TRP A 135 15.67 -10.49 2.09
CA TRP A 135 16.58 -9.45 1.63
C TRP A 135 15.90 -8.11 1.28
N ASN A 136 14.65 -8.15 0.78
CA ASN A 136 13.87 -6.99 0.34
C ASN A 136 12.83 -6.49 1.37
N GLY A 137 12.87 -6.99 2.60
CA GLY A 137 12.04 -6.51 3.71
C GLY A 137 12.78 -5.55 4.61
N SER A 138 12.10 -5.03 5.63
CA SER A 138 12.64 -4.04 6.58
C SER A 138 12.61 -4.53 8.03
N TYR A 139 12.58 -5.85 8.21
CA TYR A 139 12.52 -6.49 9.52
C TYR A 139 13.73 -6.12 10.39
N ASP A 140 14.94 -6.15 9.82
CA ASP A 140 16.17 -5.88 10.57
C ASP A 140 16.28 -4.38 10.93
N PHE A 141 15.76 -3.49 10.09
CA PHE A 141 15.66 -2.07 10.42
C PHE A 141 14.73 -1.84 11.61
N LYS A 142 13.55 -2.47 11.60
CA LYS A 142 12.64 -2.45 12.75
C LYS A 142 13.33 -2.99 14.02
N GLN A 143 14.03 -4.12 13.92
CA GLN A 143 14.73 -4.71 15.07
C GLN A 143 15.78 -3.76 15.64
N ALA A 144 16.54 -3.08 14.79
CA ALA A 144 17.54 -2.11 15.24
C ALA A 144 16.90 -0.94 16.00
N ILE A 145 15.74 -0.44 15.55
CA ILE A 145 14.99 0.63 16.22
C ILE A 145 14.48 0.19 17.59
N GLU A 146 13.95 -1.03 17.68
CA GLU A 146 13.51 -1.63 18.96
C GLU A 146 14.69 -1.80 19.93
N GLN A 147 15.84 -2.25 19.42
CA GLN A 147 17.08 -2.40 20.19
C GLN A 147 17.66 -1.07 20.68
N ASP A 148 17.44 0.00 19.91
CA ASP A 148 17.82 1.37 20.27
C ASP A 148 16.89 2.01 21.32
N GLY A 149 15.85 1.28 21.75
CA GLY A 149 15.02 1.60 22.91
C GLY A 149 13.71 2.32 22.58
N TYR A 150 13.29 2.30 21.31
CA TYR A 150 11.99 2.84 20.91
C TYR A 150 10.89 1.78 20.94
N ASP A 151 9.66 2.21 21.27
CA ASP A 151 8.46 1.40 21.11
C ASP A 151 7.99 1.46 19.65
N VAL A 152 8.14 0.36 18.91
CA VAL A 152 7.74 0.25 17.50
C VAL A 152 6.34 -0.36 17.36
N LEU A 153 5.49 0.30 16.58
CA LEU A 153 4.14 -0.10 16.22
C LEU A 153 3.96 -0.12 14.70
N THR A 154 2.88 -0.74 14.25
CA THR A 154 2.55 -0.89 12.82
C THR A 154 1.08 -0.59 12.59
N VAL A 155 0.76 0.14 11.53
CA VAL A 155 -0.62 0.39 11.10
C VAL A 155 -0.96 -0.52 9.92
N GLN A 156 -2.02 -1.32 10.07
CA GLN A 156 -2.47 -2.31 9.07
C GLN A 156 -3.80 -1.95 8.39
N SER A 157 -4.46 -0.87 8.84
CA SER A 157 -5.85 -0.58 8.43
C SER A 157 -6.12 0.90 8.18
N SER A 158 -5.89 1.77 9.16
CA SER A 158 -6.09 3.20 9.01
C SER A 158 -5.11 3.98 9.87
N LEU A 159 -4.50 4.98 9.24
CA LEU A 159 -3.60 5.93 9.91
C LEU A 159 -4.29 6.65 11.08
N SER A 160 -5.60 6.89 11.00
CA SER A 160 -6.39 7.51 12.08
C SER A 160 -6.33 6.78 13.42
N ALA A 161 -5.92 5.50 13.44
CA ALA A 161 -5.72 4.77 14.68
C ALA A 161 -4.60 5.37 15.56
N THR A 162 -3.62 6.06 14.97
CA THR A 162 -2.50 6.68 15.69
C THR A 162 -2.94 7.90 16.50
N GLU A 163 -4.04 8.57 16.12
CA GLU A 163 -4.61 9.71 16.87
C GLU A 163 -5.08 9.33 18.29
N ARG A 164 -5.23 8.02 18.55
CA ARG A 164 -5.65 7.49 19.87
C ARG A 164 -4.47 7.22 20.81
N LEU A 165 -3.24 7.36 20.32
CA LEU A 165 -2.04 7.13 21.12
C LEU A 165 -1.81 8.31 22.07
N ASP A 166 -1.20 8.03 23.22
CA ASP A 166 -0.94 9.00 24.29
C ASP A 166 0.43 9.68 24.20
N ARG A 167 1.20 9.38 23.14
CA ARG A 167 2.57 9.85 22.91
C ARG A 167 2.70 10.49 21.53
N SER A 168 3.79 11.22 21.31
CA SER A 168 4.16 11.71 19.98
C SER A 168 4.40 10.53 19.04
N VAL A 169 4.07 10.70 17.77
CA VAL A 169 4.24 9.64 16.75
C VAL A 169 5.27 10.07 15.72
N LEU A 170 6.27 9.22 15.48
CA LEU A 170 7.04 9.23 14.24
C LEU A 170 6.37 8.26 13.27
N LEU A 171 5.75 8.78 12.21
CA LEU A 171 5.17 7.96 11.16
C LEU A 171 6.22 7.69 10.07
N ILE A 172 6.47 6.42 9.77
CA ILE A 172 7.39 5.98 8.71
C ILE A 172 6.58 5.42 7.54
N LEU A 173 6.71 6.09 6.39
CA LEU A 173 6.14 5.69 5.10
C LEU A 173 7.27 5.11 4.25
N LEU A 174 7.41 3.79 4.24
CA LEU A 174 8.53 3.09 3.62
C LEU A 174 8.07 2.38 2.33
N GLY A 175 8.40 2.95 1.18
CA GLY A 175 8.06 2.39 -0.13
C GLY A 175 6.57 2.17 -0.38
N PRO A 176 5.66 3.11 -0.07
CA PRO A 176 4.23 2.87 -0.29
C PRO A 176 3.94 2.74 -1.79
N ASN A 177 3.22 1.68 -2.15
CA ASN A 177 2.83 1.36 -3.53
C ASN A 177 1.31 1.34 -3.72
N GLN A 178 0.57 1.79 -2.71
CA GLN A 178 -0.87 1.99 -2.75
C GLN A 178 -1.19 3.49 -2.65
N PHE A 179 -2.17 3.95 -3.44
CA PHE A 179 -2.67 5.32 -3.34
C PHE A 179 -3.31 5.57 -1.98
N TYR A 180 -2.99 6.74 -1.44
CA TYR A 180 -3.63 7.29 -0.27
C TYR A 180 -5.05 7.75 -0.64
N ASP A 181 -6.05 7.52 0.21
CA ASP A 181 -7.41 7.99 0.00
C ASP A 181 -7.54 9.45 0.44
N PRO A 182 -7.70 10.40 -0.51
CA PRO A 182 -7.70 11.82 -0.17
C PRO A 182 -8.87 12.22 0.72
N ILE A 183 -9.95 11.43 0.80
CA ILE A 183 -11.12 11.76 1.64
C ILE A 183 -10.81 11.50 3.12
N PHE A 184 -10.02 10.48 3.44
CA PHE A 184 -9.77 10.05 4.82
C PHE A 184 -8.38 10.43 5.33
N GLU A 185 -7.37 10.44 4.47
CA GLU A 185 -5.98 10.55 4.92
C GLU A 185 -5.46 11.97 4.88
N VAL A 186 -5.97 12.81 3.98
CA VAL A 186 -5.65 14.24 3.98
C VAL A 186 -6.07 14.92 5.29
N PRO A 187 -7.31 14.75 5.82
CA PRO A 187 -7.66 15.29 7.13
C PRO A 187 -6.78 14.76 8.26
N TYR A 188 -6.37 13.49 8.18
CA TYR A 188 -5.45 12.89 9.13
C TYR A 188 -4.08 13.59 9.09
N PHE A 189 -3.49 13.79 7.91
CA PHE A 189 -2.20 14.48 7.78
C PHE A 189 -2.29 15.94 8.24
N ILE A 190 -3.39 16.63 7.98
CA ILE A 190 -3.65 17.97 8.53
C ILE A 190 -3.60 17.96 10.06
N ASN A 191 -4.28 17.02 10.72
CA ASN A 191 -4.21 16.89 12.18
C ASN A 191 -2.81 16.49 12.65
N PHE A 192 -2.14 15.60 11.91
CA PHE A 192 -0.80 15.13 12.19
C PHE A 192 0.22 16.28 12.20
N PHE A 193 0.13 17.18 11.21
CA PHE A 193 0.92 18.41 11.10
C PHE A 193 0.45 19.55 12.02
N ASN A 194 -0.59 19.35 12.83
CA ASN A 194 -0.92 20.29 13.92
C ASN A 194 -0.32 19.86 15.26
N GLY A 195 0.15 18.60 15.37
CA GLY A 195 0.73 18.01 16.57
C GLY A 195 2.24 18.24 16.73
N SER A 196 2.84 17.54 17.69
CA SER A 196 4.29 17.40 17.87
C SER A 196 4.82 16.08 17.29
N ASN A 197 4.28 15.69 16.14
CA ASN A 197 4.60 14.46 15.44
C ASN A 197 5.71 14.69 14.42
N ALA A 198 6.29 13.61 13.92
CA ALA A 198 7.35 13.66 12.92
C ALA A 198 7.04 12.69 11.78
N LEU A 199 7.56 12.98 10.58
CA LEU A 199 7.27 12.20 9.39
C LEU A 199 8.58 11.77 8.71
N PHE A 200 8.68 10.47 8.43
CA PHE A 200 9.75 9.87 7.64
C PHE A 200 9.12 9.32 6.37
N ILE A 201 9.51 9.87 5.23
CA ILE A 201 9.12 9.35 3.91
C ILE A 201 10.33 8.74 3.23
N ALA A 202 10.22 7.49 2.80
CA ALA A 202 11.19 6.86 1.92
C ALA A 202 10.43 6.36 0.68
N HIS A 203 10.70 6.99 -0.45
CA HIS A 203 9.99 6.71 -1.70
C HIS A 203 10.71 5.61 -2.48
N ASP A 204 9.96 4.67 -3.07
CA ASP A 204 10.49 3.67 -4.01
C ASP A 204 9.55 3.56 -5.20
N HIS A 205 9.77 4.40 -6.22
CA HIS A 205 9.04 4.46 -7.52
C HIS A 205 7.50 4.29 -7.47
N GLY A 206 6.88 4.55 -6.32
CA GLY A 206 5.50 4.20 -5.99
C GLY A 206 4.55 5.41 -5.86
N SER A 207 3.50 5.26 -5.05
CA SER A 207 2.41 6.25 -4.92
C SER A 207 2.77 7.49 -4.08
N THR A 208 3.94 7.50 -3.43
CA THR A 208 4.36 8.64 -2.58
C THR A 208 4.62 9.92 -3.37
N SER A 209 4.83 9.82 -4.68
CA SER A 209 5.04 10.97 -5.57
C SER A 209 3.87 11.94 -5.57
N THR A 210 2.64 11.46 -5.29
CA THR A 210 1.43 12.30 -5.27
C THR A 210 0.99 12.70 -3.86
N LEU A 211 1.42 12.00 -2.81
CA LEU A 211 0.94 12.23 -1.44
C LEU A 211 1.15 13.67 -0.96
N LEU A 212 2.39 14.17 -0.99
CA LEU A 212 2.68 15.52 -0.51
C LEU A 212 1.98 16.61 -1.34
N TRP A 213 1.75 16.34 -2.63
CA TRP A 213 0.96 17.22 -3.50
C TRP A 213 -0.51 17.23 -3.15
N GLU A 214 -1.10 16.07 -2.88
CA GLU A 214 -2.50 15.94 -2.48
C GLU A 214 -2.75 16.64 -1.15
N ILE A 215 -1.83 16.48 -0.19
CA ILE A 215 -1.88 17.18 1.10
C ILE A 215 -1.78 18.69 0.88
N LEU A 216 -0.85 19.17 0.04
CA LEU A 216 -0.72 20.61 -0.27
C LEU A 216 -1.99 21.15 -0.92
N ILE A 217 -2.52 20.50 -1.96
CA ILE A 217 -3.71 20.98 -2.66
C ILE A 217 -4.89 21.13 -1.68
N ALA A 218 -5.01 20.20 -0.75
CA ALA A 218 -6.03 20.28 0.28
C ALA A 218 -5.76 21.37 1.33
N SER A 219 -4.49 21.65 1.65
CA SER A 219 -4.11 22.69 2.61
C SER A 219 -4.12 24.11 2.04
N ILE A 220 -4.28 24.30 0.72
CA ILE A 220 -4.42 25.63 0.10
C ILE A 220 -5.54 26.46 0.76
N PHE A 221 -6.54 25.80 1.33
CA PHE A 221 -7.66 26.46 2.02
C PHE A 221 -7.40 26.75 3.51
N ASP A 222 -6.27 26.29 4.07
CA ASP A 222 -5.84 26.58 5.44
C ASP A 222 -4.43 27.22 5.45
N PRO A 223 -4.34 28.56 5.55
CA PRO A 223 -3.06 29.27 5.49
C PRO A 223 -2.18 29.07 6.74
N THR A 224 -2.65 28.32 7.75
CA THR A 224 -1.88 28.07 8.97
C THR A 224 -1.00 26.83 8.88
N ILE A 225 -1.20 25.98 7.87
CA ILE A 225 -0.50 24.71 7.72
C ILE A 225 0.56 24.84 6.64
N GLU A 226 1.82 24.83 7.05
CA GLU A 226 2.97 24.79 6.14
C GLU A 226 3.32 23.34 5.80
N ILE A 227 2.87 22.85 4.64
CA ILE A 227 3.24 21.52 4.15
C ILE A 227 4.40 21.67 3.16
N PRO A 228 5.59 21.12 3.46
CA PRO A 228 6.66 21.12 2.49
C PRO A 228 6.40 20.06 1.44
N VAL A 229 6.47 20.46 0.17
CA VAL A 229 6.25 19.57 -0.96
C VAL A 229 7.56 19.26 -1.63
N THR A 230 7.73 17.98 -1.99
CA THR A 230 8.79 17.55 -2.90
C THR A 230 8.16 16.80 -4.06
N ILE A 231 8.85 16.76 -5.19
CA ILE A 231 8.49 15.96 -6.36
C ILE A 231 9.51 14.83 -6.47
N PHE A 232 9.04 13.62 -6.68
CA PHE A 232 9.86 12.49 -7.12
C PHE A 232 9.53 12.24 -8.59
N PRO A 233 10.48 12.46 -9.51
CA PRO A 233 10.26 12.17 -10.91
C PRO A 233 10.25 10.67 -11.15
N ASP A 234 9.49 10.24 -12.15
CA ASP A 234 9.65 8.88 -12.70
C ASP A 234 11.04 8.73 -13.34
N GLY A 235 11.56 7.50 -13.38
CA GLY A 235 12.88 7.16 -13.93
C GLY A 235 13.91 6.82 -12.88
N ILE A 236 14.97 6.10 -13.27
CA ILE A 236 15.98 5.56 -12.37
C ILE A 236 17.14 6.55 -12.24
N LEU A 237 17.55 6.84 -11.00
CA LEU A 237 18.75 7.60 -10.72
C LEU A 237 19.99 6.79 -11.11
N ARG A 238 20.84 7.40 -11.92
CA ARG A 238 22.16 6.89 -12.26
C ARG A 238 23.23 7.87 -11.81
N ASP A 239 24.30 7.39 -11.20
CA ASP A 239 25.51 8.17 -10.95
C ASP A 239 26.70 7.50 -11.65
N ASN A 240 27.23 8.14 -12.69
CA ASN A 240 28.33 7.58 -13.48
C ASN A 240 29.71 7.76 -12.82
N LEU A 241 29.81 8.42 -11.67
CA LEU A 241 31.08 8.66 -10.98
C LEU A 241 31.16 7.96 -9.62
N SER A 242 30.06 7.93 -8.85
CA SER A 242 30.02 7.32 -7.51
C SER A 242 28.92 6.27 -7.42
N PHE A 243 29.31 5.02 -7.66
CA PHE A 243 28.42 3.86 -7.63
C PHE A 243 29.17 2.62 -7.14
N ASP A 244 28.43 1.58 -6.78
CA ASP A 244 29.00 0.29 -6.39
C ASP A 244 29.25 -0.61 -7.61
N THR A 245 28.29 -1.49 -7.94
CA THR A 245 28.42 -2.46 -9.05
C THR A 245 28.06 -1.86 -10.40
N THR A 246 26.98 -1.08 -10.47
CA THR A 246 26.54 -0.38 -11.68
C THR A 246 26.07 1.03 -11.33
N PRO A 247 26.01 1.96 -12.29
CA PRO A 247 25.53 3.33 -12.04
C PRO A 247 24.12 3.43 -11.43
N GLU A 248 23.32 2.37 -11.53
CA GLU A 248 21.96 2.27 -10.95
C GLU A 248 21.98 2.04 -9.42
N PHE A 249 23.15 1.75 -8.84
CA PHE A 249 23.37 1.65 -7.40
C PHE A 249 24.30 2.78 -6.93
N PRO A 250 23.80 4.04 -6.92
CA PRO A 250 24.63 5.18 -6.59
C PRO A 250 25.04 5.14 -5.12
N VAL A 251 26.29 5.51 -4.86
CA VAL A 251 26.85 5.61 -3.50
C VAL A 251 26.99 7.08 -3.14
N ILE A 252 26.21 7.51 -2.15
CA ILE A 252 26.13 8.89 -1.70
C ILE A 252 27.26 9.15 -0.72
N LYS A 253 28.14 10.09 -1.08
CA LYS A 253 29.29 10.53 -0.27
C LYS A 253 29.29 12.03 0.01
N SER A 254 28.39 12.76 -0.65
CA SER A 254 28.28 14.21 -0.52
C SER A 254 27.16 14.55 0.45
N PHE A 255 27.53 14.75 1.71
CA PHE A 255 26.60 15.08 2.78
C PHE A 255 26.78 16.52 3.26
N ALA A 256 25.67 17.23 3.47
CA ALA A 256 25.68 18.50 4.20
C ALA A 256 25.79 18.22 5.71
N ALA A 257 26.37 19.15 6.47
CA ALA A 257 26.47 19.03 7.92
C ALA A 257 25.06 19.03 8.55
N HIS A 258 24.67 17.90 9.13
CA HIS A 258 23.36 17.70 9.75
C HIS A 258 23.45 16.58 10.80
N PRO A 259 22.63 16.57 11.87
CA PRO A 259 22.63 15.46 12.84
C PRO A 259 22.45 14.08 12.19
N ILE A 260 21.62 13.99 11.15
CA ILE A 260 21.40 12.74 10.38
C ILE A 260 22.70 12.21 9.76
N THR A 261 23.55 13.10 9.26
CA THR A 261 24.78 12.75 8.53
C THR A 261 26.00 12.66 9.45
N SER A 262 25.80 12.76 10.78
CA SER A 262 26.89 12.68 11.75
C SER A 262 27.50 11.29 11.80
N GLY A 263 28.80 11.20 11.48
CA GLY A 263 29.53 9.94 11.46
C GLY A 263 29.27 9.08 10.21
N ILE A 264 28.55 9.61 9.22
CA ILE A 264 28.20 8.92 7.97
C ILE A 264 29.22 9.27 6.90
N SER A 265 29.83 8.25 6.30
CA SER A 265 30.82 8.39 5.24
C SER A 265 30.24 8.05 3.87
N GLU A 266 29.50 6.94 3.79
CA GLU A 266 28.87 6.49 2.55
C GLU A 266 27.56 5.76 2.78
N VAL A 267 26.55 6.07 1.96
CA VAL A 267 25.24 5.41 1.96
C VAL A 267 24.97 4.91 0.55
N ILE A 268 24.69 3.62 0.40
CA ILE A 268 24.30 3.03 -0.88
C ILE A 268 22.80 3.13 -1.06
N LEU A 269 22.38 3.49 -2.28
CA LEU A 269 21.01 3.38 -2.74
C LEU A 269 20.91 2.22 -3.74
N SER A 270 19.71 1.65 -3.88
CA SER A 270 19.39 0.79 -5.02
C SER A 270 18.65 1.61 -6.07
N LYS A 271 17.96 0.99 -7.03
CA LYS A 271 17.21 1.66 -8.11
C LYS A 271 16.30 2.75 -7.56
N SER A 272 16.84 3.95 -7.38
CA SER A 272 16.20 5.03 -6.64
C SER A 272 15.71 6.11 -7.58
N SER A 273 14.88 7.01 -7.07
CA SER A 273 14.59 8.28 -7.73
C SER A 273 15.43 9.40 -7.11
N VAL A 274 15.00 10.65 -7.28
CA VAL A 274 15.56 11.86 -6.67
C VAL A 274 14.45 12.73 -6.11
N ALA A 275 14.78 13.58 -5.15
CA ALA A 275 13.93 14.70 -4.79
C ALA A 275 14.29 15.90 -5.66
N VAL A 276 13.33 16.42 -6.42
CA VAL A 276 13.58 17.52 -7.37
C VAL A 276 14.18 18.74 -6.67
N GLY A 277 15.33 19.17 -7.18
CA GLY A 277 16.15 20.22 -6.59
C GLY A 277 15.81 21.65 -7.00
N GLY A 278 16.77 22.53 -6.71
CA GLY A 278 16.75 23.92 -7.15
C GLY A 278 15.59 24.72 -6.56
N PRO A 279 14.78 25.42 -7.39
CA PRO A 279 13.71 26.30 -6.91
C PRO A 279 12.67 25.59 -6.02
N PHE A 280 12.49 24.28 -6.15
CA PHE A 280 11.54 23.52 -5.32
C PHE A 280 12.01 23.41 -3.87
N ILE A 281 13.29 23.09 -3.67
CA ILE A 281 13.88 22.99 -2.33
C ILE A 281 13.80 24.36 -1.65
N GLU A 282 14.15 25.43 -2.36
CA GLU A 282 14.10 26.79 -1.83
C GLU A 282 12.66 27.27 -1.54
N ALA A 283 11.72 27.01 -2.45
CA ALA A 283 10.32 27.42 -2.32
C ALA A 283 9.63 26.80 -1.10
N PHE A 284 9.94 25.53 -0.82
CA PHE A 284 9.32 24.77 0.27
C PHE A 284 10.21 24.68 1.51
N GLY A 285 11.36 25.37 1.53
CA GLY A 285 12.25 25.45 2.69
C GLY A 285 12.91 24.12 3.07
N TRP A 286 13.15 23.24 2.11
CA TRP A 286 13.89 22.01 2.33
C TRP A 286 15.38 22.27 2.52
N MET A 287 16.04 21.45 3.35
CA MET A 287 17.49 21.34 3.40
C MET A 287 17.90 20.05 2.70
N ALA A 288 18.67 20.16 1.61
CA ALA A 288 19.32 18.99 1.02
C ALA A 288 20.47 18.53 1.93
N ILE A 289 20.39 17.29 2.43
CA ILE A 289 21.40 16.74 3.34
C ILE A 289 22.29 15.69 2.68
N GLY A 290 21.86 15.12 1.55
CA GLY A 290 22.68 14.22 0.75
C GLY A 290 22.34 14.29 -0.73
N SER A 291 23.37 14.25 -1.58
CA SER A 291 23.25 14.42 -3.02
C SER A 291 24.26 13.54 -3.77
N THR A 292 23.95 13.24 -5.02
CA THR A 292 24.84 12.51 -5.94
C THR A 292 26.05 13.35 -6.34
N THR A 293 26.94 12.81 -7.16
CA THR A 293 27.92 13.63 -7.86
C THR A 293 27.25 14.46 -8.97
N ASN A 294 28.02 15.37 -9.58
CA ASN A 294 27.57 16.14 -10.75
C ASN A 294 27.37 15.28 -12.02
N TYR A 295 27.71 13.99 -11.96
CA TYR A 295 27.43 13.01 -13.01
C TYR A 295 26.15 12.21 -12.74
N GLY A 296 25.39 12.58 -11.70
CA GLY A 296 24.07 12.05 -11.42
C GLY A 296 23.01 12.57 -12.40
N PHE A 297 22.13 11.69 -12.86
CA PHE A 297 20.97 12.03 -13.68
C PHE A 297 19.85 11.01 -13.52
N ILE A 298 18.62 11.41 -13.84
CA ILE A 298 17.49 10.49 -13.96
C ILE A 298 17.39 10.00 -15.40
N ASP A 299 17.30 8.69 -15.56
CA ASP A 299 17.08 7.98 -16.81
C ASP A 299 15.64 7.48 -16.86
N LYS A 300 14.80 8.13 -17.66
CA LYS A 300 13.36 7.81 -17.77
C LYS A 300 13.06 6.74 -18.80
N ASN A 301 13.90 6.63 -19.82
CA ASN A 301 13.70 5.74 -20.95
C ASN A 301 14.54 4.44 -20.84
N GLU A 302 15.33 4.32 -19.77
CA GLU A 302 16.23 3.21 -19.44
C GLU A 302 17.32 2.96 -20.49
N ASP A 303 17.74 3.97 -21.24
CA ASP A 303 18.78 3.85 -22.28
C ASP A 303 20.21 4.03 -21.75
N GLY A 304 20.35 4.38 -20.47
CA GLY A 304 21.62 4.59 -19.78
C GLY A 304 22.27 5.95 -20.02
N ARG A 305 21.56 6.91 -20.63
CA ARG A 305 22.07 8.24 -20.99
C ARG A 305 21.05 9.32 -20.70
N TYR A 306 21.54 10.46 -20.22
CA TYR A 306 20.69 11.65 -20.09
C TYR A 306 20.50 12.32 -21.46
N THR A 307 19.25 12.42 -21.88
CA THR A 307 18.83 13.05 -23.14
C THR A 307 17.69 14.04 -22.90
N SER A 308 18.00 15.33 -22.85
CA SER A 308 16.96 16.38 -22.85
C SER A 308 16.33 16.51 -24.25
N PRO A 309 14.99 16.63 -24.37
CA PRO A 309 14.00 16.78 -23.28
C PRO A 309 13.35 15.47 -22.82
N GLU A 310 13.78 14.31 -23.32
CA GLU A 310 13.15 13.01 -23.04
C GLU A 310 13.19 12.66 -21.54
N ASP A 311 14.31 12.94 -20.88
CA ASP A 311 14.50 12.70 -19.45
C ASP A 311 14.10 13.88 -18.55
N ASP A 312 13.67 15.00 -19.13
CA ASP A 312 13.30 16.18 -18.34
C ASP A 312 11.98 15.97 -17.60
N LEU A 313 11.84 16.61 -16.44
CA LEU A 313 10.59 16.64 -15.70
C LEU A 313 9.61 17.60 -16.36
N ASN A 314 8.46 17.09 -16.78
CA ASN A 314 7.37 17.92 -17.28
C ASN A 314 6.58 18.50 -16.10
N LEU A 315 6.61 19.82 -15.98
CA LEU A 315 5.93 20.61 -14.95
C LEU A 315 4.75 21.37 -15.54
N GLY A 316 4.25 21.02 -16.72
CA GLY A 316 3.13 21.70 -17.36
C GLY A 316 1.87 21.79 -16.49
N PHE A 317 1.65 20.80 -15.61
CA PHE A 317 0.54 20.83 -14.65
C PHE A 317 0.69 21.94 -13.59
N MET A 318 1.91 22.35 -13.26
CA MET A 318 2.19 23.40 -12.27
C MET A 318 1.73 24.79 -12.72
N SER A 319 1.58 24.99 -14.03
CA SER A 319 1.01 26.22 -14.58
C SER A 319 -0.40 26.50 -14.07
N LEU A 320 -1.16 25.45 -13.69
CA LEU A 320 -2.49 25.56 -13.07
C LEU A 320 -2.44 26.23 -11.69
N PHE A 321 -1.28 26.23 -11.03
CA PHE A 321 -1.06 26.76 -9.68
C PHE A 321 -0.21 28.04 -9.67
N SER A 322 0.04 28.65 -10.84
CA SER A 322 0.92 29.81 -11.05
C SER A 322 0.52 31.11 -10.34
N GLY A 323 -0.57 31.11 -9.57
CA GLY A 323 -0.97 32.23 -8.69
C GLY A 323 -1.06 31.87 -7.20
N ILE A 324 -0.78 30.62 -6.83
CA ILE A 324 -0.84 30.12 -5.45
C ILE A 324 0.56 29.78 -4.95
N LEU A 325 1.41 29.22 -5.81
CA LEU A 325 2.76 28.85 -5.46
C LEU A 325 3.72 30.05 -5.55
N PRO A 326 4.75 30.11 -4.69
CA PRO A 326 5.58 31.29 -4.53
C PRO A 326 6.57 31.57 -5.67
N LEU A 327 6.61 30.78 -6.76
CA LEU A 327 7.57 30.96 -7.85
C LEU A 327 6.98 30.60 -9.24
N PRO A 328 7.44 31.27 -10.32
CA PRO A 328 7.19 30.81 -11.69
C PRO A 328 8.05 29.58 -11.98
N PHE A 329 7.40 28.43 -12.19
CA PHE A 329 8.09 27.20 -12.57
C PHE A 329 8.22 27.09 -14.10
N PRO A 330 9.36 26.62 -14.64
CA PRO A 330 9.49 26.34 -16.06
C PRO A 330 8.58 25.17 -16.46
N GLU A 331 8.19 25.09 -17.74
CA GLU A 331 7.38 23.97 -18.25
C GLU A 331 8.12 22.63 -18.18
N THR A 332 9.43 22.66 -18.33
CA THR A 332 10.32 21.51 -18.22
C THR A 332 11.47 21.82 -17.28
N PHE A 333 11.90 20.84 -16.50
CA PHE A 333 13.02 20.98 -15.59
C PHE A 333 14.05 19.86 -15.84
N PRO A 334 15.32 20.21 -16.06
CA PRO A 334 16.34 19.21 -16.38
C PRO A 334 16.61 18.31 -15.16
N LEU A 335 16.67 17.00 -15.38
CA LEU A 335 17.03 16.01 -14.36
C LEU A 335 18.46 15.46 -14.54
N GLY A 336 19.34 16.29 -15.11
CA GLY A 336 20.74 15.95 -15.33
C GLY A 336 21.63 17.18 -15.48
N GLY A 337 22.95 16.98 -15.41
CA GLY A 337 23.95 18.04 -15.54
C GLY A 337 24.30 18.79 -14.25
N TYR A 338 23.73 18.38 -13.11
CA TYR A 338 24.04 18.86 -11.78
C TYR A 338 23.80 17.74 -10.75
N SER A 339 24.34 17.91 -9.54
CA SER A 339 24.13 16.98 -8.43
C SER A 339 22.65 16.85 -8.07
N GLN A 340 22.15 15.62 -8.05
CA GLN A 340 20.75 15.32 -7.72
C GLN A 340 20.61 15.09 -6.22
N HIS A 341 19.56 15.66 -5.62
CA HIS A 341 19.31 15.48 -4.19
C HIS A 341 18.53 14.20 -3.94
N VAL A 342 18.97 13.43 -2.95
CA VAL A 342 18.36 12.14 -2.60
C VAL A 342 17.82 12.13 -1.17
N PHE A 343 18.37 12.98 -0.31
CA PHE A 343 17.96 13.12 1.08
C PHE A 343 17.62 14.57 1.40
N LEU A 344 16.40 14.82 1.87
CA LEU A 344 15.93 16.13 2.31
C LEU A 344 15.51 16.08 3.78
N ALA A 345 15.74 17.18 4.49
CA ALA A 345 15.26 17.39 5.85
C ALA A 345 14.57 18.74 5.96
N LYS A 346 13.53 18.82 6.79
CA LYS A 346 12.91 20.10 7.19
C LYS A 346 12.56 20.08 8.66
N ASP A 347 13.02 21.12 9.37
CA ASP A 347 12.64 21.41 10.75
C ASP A 347 11.66 22.59 10.77
N MET A 348 10.45 22.35 11.29
CA MET A 348 9.39 23.36 11.44
C MET A 348 9.18 23.71 12.92
N GLY A 349 10.19 23.46 13.76
CA GLY A 349 10.22 23.71 15.20
C GLY A 349 9.51 22.62 16.00
N ARG A 350 8.21 22.42 15.80
CA ARG A 350 7.44 21.38 16.52
C ARG A 350 7.36 20.05 15.77
N GLN A 351 7.71 20.07 14.49
CA GLN A 351 7.64 18.93 13.57
C GLN A 351 8.92 18.86 12.78
N ARG A 352 9.33 17.64 12.50
CA ARG A 352 10.47 17.33 11.65
C ARG A 352 10.04 16.36 10.58
N ILE A 353 10.53 16.60 9.38
CA ILE A 353 10.23 15.79 8.22
C ILE A 353 11.55 15.40 7.58
N PHE A 354 11.72 14.10 7.35
CA PHE A 354 12.84 13.56 6.60
C PHE A 354 12.28 12.84 5.38
N VAL A 355 12.96 13.02 4.25
CA VAL A 355 12.58 12.44 2.98
C VAL A 355 13.79 11.78 2.33
N SER A 356 13.61 10.54 1.92
CA SER A 356 14.53 9.77 1.08
C SER A 356 13.86 9.46 -0.26
N ALA A 357 14.62 9.57 -1.34
CA ALA A 357 14.19 9.22 -2.70
C ALA A 357 14.32 7.72 -3.03
N ASP A 358 14.74 6.94 -2.05
CA ASP A 358 14.83 5.48 -2.10
C ASP A 358 14.24 4.91 -0.80
N ALA A 359 13.50 3.80 -0.85
CA ALA A 359 13.11 3.02 0.33
C ALA A 359 14.03 1.81 0.53
N SER A 360 14.65 1.33 -0.54
CA SER A 360 15.49 0.13 -0.52
C SER A 360 16.77 0.29 0.28
N LEU A 361 17.25 1.51 0.53
CA LEU A 361 18.35 1.74 1.47
C LEU A 361 18.09 1.19 2.88
N PHE A 362 16.83 0.94 3.25
CA PHE A 362 16.41 0.38 4.54
C PHE A 362 15.98 -1.09 4.45
N ASN A 363 16.20 -1.74 3.30
CA ASN A 363 16.01 -3.17 3.18
C ASN A 363 17.10 -3.92 3.94
N ASN A 364 16.75 -5.11 4.44
CA ASN A 364 17.65 -6.02 5.17
C ASN A 364 18.98 -6.21 4.43
N GLU A 365 18.97 -6.36 3.10
CA GLU A 365 20.21 -6.49 2.30
C GLU A 365 21.16 -5.29 2.46
N LEU A 366 20.67 -4.05 2.37
CA LEU A 366 21.52 -2.87 2.36
C LEU A 366 21.89 -2.38 3.76
N ILE A 367 21.05 -2.63 4.77
CA ILE A 367 21.38 -2.28 6.16
C ILE A 367 22.31 -3.28 6.83
N ASP A 368 22.32 -4.54 6.39
CA ASP A 368 23.21 -5.58 6.89
C ASP A 368 24.59 -5.56 6.21
N ASP A 369 24.76 -4.81 5.11
CA ASP A 369 26.06 -4.69 4.44
C ASP A 369 27.01 -3.80 5.27
N PRO A 370 28.10 -4.35 5.82
CA PRO A 370 29.03 -3.60 6.65
C PRO A 370 29.89 -2.59 5.86
N SER A 371 29.80 -2.59 4.53
CA SER A 371 30.54 -1.67 3.65
C SER A 371 29.92 -0.27 3.61
N TYR A 372 28.68 -0.12 4.06
CA TYR A 372 27.94 1.14 4.00
C TYR A 372 27.33 1.50 5.35
N ASP A 373 27.07 2.79 5.56
CA ASP A 373 26.56 3.33 6.82
C ASP A 373 25.01 3.40 6.85
N ASN A 374 24.32 2.63 6.00
CA ASN A 374 22.86 2.69 5.80
C ASN A 374 22.07 2.57 7.12
N LEU A 375 22.42 1.59 7.96
CA LEU A 375 21.77 1.39 9.25
C LEU A 375 21.96 2.59 10.19
N GLN A 376 23.20 3.06 10.34
CA GLN A 376 23.51 4.19 11.21
C GLN A 376 22.85 5.48 10.70
N PHE A 377 22.79 5.68 9.39
CA PHE A 377 22.10 6.79 8.76
C PHE A 377 20.59 6.77 9.08
N GLY A 378 19.95 5.60 8.99
CA GLY A 378 18.55 5.41 9.37
C GLY A 378 18.28 5.68 10.86
N LEU A 379 19.16 5.20 11.75
CA LEU A 379 19.05 5.45 13.19
C LEU A 379 19.23 6.94 13.51
N ASN A 380 20.23 7.61 12.90
CA ASN A 380 20.42 9.05 13.06
C ASN A 380 19.19 9.86 12.59
N ALA A 381 18.53 9.40 11.51
CA ALA A 381 17.27 10.00 11.04
C ALA A 381 16.17 9.92 12.10
N ILE A 382 15.98 8.76 12.71
CA ILE A 382 14.98 8.55 13.77
C ILE A 382 15.31 9.37 15.02
N GLU A 383 16.58 9.41 15.43
CA GLU A 383 17.00 10.22 16.58
C GLU A 383 16.76 11.71 16.35
N TRP A 384 17.05 12.21 15.14
CA TRP A 384 16.78 13.61 14.78
C TRP A 384 15.27 13.90 14.72
N LEU A 385 14.48 13.04 14.08
CA LEU A 385 13.03 13.20 13.93
C LEU A 385 12.30 13.22 15.29
N THR A 386 12.78 12.41 16.24
CA THR A 386 12.23 12.34 17.61
C THR A 386 12.84 13.35 18.58
N SER A 387 13.80 14.16 18.10
CA SER A 387 14.61 15.08 18.93
C SER A 387 15.37 14.38 20.07
N ALA A 388 15.60 13.08 19.97
CA ALA A 388 16.37 12.33 20.96
C ALA A 388 17.84 12.78 20.99
N ASN A 389 18.37 13.19 19.83
CA ASN A 389 19.67 13.85 19.70
C ASN A 389 19.81 15.15 20.52
N GLU A 390 18.69 15.77 20.90
CA GLU A 390 18.62 16.98 21.73
C GLU A 390 18.27 16.67 23.21
N GLY A 391 18.31 15.39 23.59
CA GLY A 391 18.06 14.93 24.96
C GLY A 391 16.61 14.64 25.28
N ARG A 392 15.71 14.61 24.30
CA ARG A 392 14.33 14.16 24.50
C ARG A 392 14.29 12.65 24.77
N ASN A 393 13.38 12.22 25.65
CA ASN A 393 13.30 10.82 26.03
C ASN A 393 12.64 9.99 24.91
N LYS A 394 13.30 8.88 24.50
CA LYS A 394 12.78 7.94 23.48
C LYS A 394 11.40 7.37 23.87
N ASN A 395 11.13 7.23 25.17
CA ASN A 395 9.84 6.73 25.69
C ASN A 395 8.66 7.71 25.49
N GLU A 396 8.90 8.95 25.05
CA GLU A 396 7.84 9.91 24.69
C GLU A 396 7.32 9.72 23.27
N TRP A 397 7.88 8.75 22.53
CA TRP A 397 7.58 8.52 21.12
C TRP A 397 7.14 7.08 20.86
N TYR A 398 6.20 6.93 19.93
CA TYR A 398 5.99 5.68 19.21
C TYR A 398 6.55 5.83 17.80
N ILE A 399 7.27 4.82 17.33
CA ILE A 399 7.71 4.72 15.95
C ILE A 399 6.70 3.84 15.23
N VAL A 400 5.99 4.41 14.26
CA VAL A 400 4.85 3.75 13.62
C VAL A 400 5.16 3.53 12.15
N PHE A 401 5.25 2.27 11.72
CA PHE A 401 5.36 1.92 10.30
C PHE A 401 3.98 1.82 9.66
N ASP A 402 3.83 2.44 8.50
CA ASP A 402 2.63 2.30 7.68
C ASP A 402 2.71 1.05 6.78
N GLU A 403 2.06 -0.01 7.22
CA GLU A 403 1.95 -1.27 6.47
C GLU A 403 0.64 -1.34 5.68
N ALA A 404 -0.27 -0.39 5.88
CA ALA A 404 -1.56 -0.37 5.18
C ALA A 404 -1.41 0.03 3.71
N HIS A 405 -0.30 0.69 3.36
CA HIS A 405 0.01 1.17 2.01
C HIS A 405 1.10 0.38 1.29
N ILE A 406 1.48 -0.78 1.83
CA ILE A 406 2.40 -1.74 1.21
C ILE A 406 1.57 -2.91 0.65
N ARG A 407 1.74 -3.20 -0.64
CA ARG A 407 1.09 -4.31 -1.36
C ARG A 407 2.13 -5.24 -2.00
N PRO A 408 1.80 -6.53 -2.23
CA PRO A 408 2.65 -7.41 -3.03
C PRO A 408 2.78 -6.89 -4.46
N GLU A 409 4.00 -6.83 -5.00
CA GLU A 409 4.28 -6.31 -6.35
C GLU A 409 3.53 -7.07 -7.45
N ASN A 410 3.40 -8.39 -7.30
CA ASN A 410 2.87 -9.28 -8.34
C ASN A 410 1.39 -9.67 -8.13
N SER A 411 0.72 -9.18 -7.08
CA SER A 411 -0.68 -9.55 -6.82
C SER A 411 -1.43 -8.51 -6.01
N ARG A 412 -2.73 -8.35 -6.29
CA ARG A 412 -3.63 -7.64 -5.37
C ARG A 412 -3.90 -8.52 -4.15
N ASP A 413 -3.51 -8.01 -2.99
CA ASP A 413 -3.66 -8.56 -1.63
C ASP A 413 -4.56 -9.80 -1.49
N LEU A 414 -3.92 -10.96 -1.43
CA LEU A 414 -4.47 -12.16 -0.82
C LEU A 414 -3.69 -12.56 0.44
N THR A 415 -2.97 -11.62 1.06
CA THR A 415 -2.38 -11.86 2.39
C THR A 415 -3.48 -11.76 3.45
N SER A 416 -3.36 -12.54 4.52
CA SER A 416 -4.33 -12.60 5.60
C SER A 416 -4.44 -11.25 6.31
N ALA A 417 -3.29 -10.57 6.46
CA ALA A 417 -3.20 -9.22 7.01
C ALA A 417 -3.92 -8.20 6.11
N GLY A 418 -3.68 -8.22 4.80
CA GLY A 418 -4.35 -7.32 3.84
C GLY A 418 -5.86 -7.57 3.77
N ILE A 419 -6.31 -8.83 3.73
CA ILE A 419 -7.74 -9.19 3.76
C ILE A 419 -8.40 -8.73 5.08
N PHE A 420 -7.71 -8.91 6.22
CA PHE A 420 -8.20 -8.45 7.52
C PHE A 420 -8.27 -6.92 7.57
N GLY A 421 -7.21 -6.23 7.16
CA GLY A 421 -7.15 -4.76 7.08
C GLY A 421 -8.26 -4.19 6.22
N PHE A 422 -8.46 -4.73 5.02
CA PHE A 422 -9.54 -4.36 4.12
C PHE A 422 -10.93 -4.58 4.74
N ILE A 423 -11.19 -5.75 5.32
CA ILE A 423 -12.48 -6.05 5.96
C ILE A 423 -12.70 -5.13 7.17
N MET A 424 -11.67 -4.89 7.99
CA MET A 424 -11.73 -3.96 9.11
C MET A 424 -12.00 -2.53 8.66
N GLN A 425 -11.38 -2.08 7.57
CA GLN A 425 -11.65 -0.75 6.99
C GLN A 425 -13.12 -0.60 6.61
N TYR A 426 -13.72 -1.61 5.97
CA TYR A 426 -15.16 -1.61 5.65
C TYR A 426 -16.05 -1.66 6.89
N ILE A 427 -15.71 -2.47 7.89
CA ILE A 427 -16.48 -2.54 9.15
C ILE A 427 -16.43 -1.18 9.86
N ILE A 428 -15.24 -0.59 9.98
CA ILE A 428 -15.05 0.74 10.56
C ILE A 428 -15.89 1.75 9.76
N HIS A 429 -15.78 1.79 8.43
CA HIS A 429 -16.56 2.70 7.59
C HIS A 429 -18.08 2.53 7.78
N LEU A 430 -18.59 1.29 7.81
CA LEU A 430 -20.01 1.03 8.04
C LEU A 430 -20.47 1.50 9.43
N SER A 431 -19.59 1.39 10.44
CA SER A 431 -19.87 1.82 11.81
C SER A 431 -19.74 3.33 12.04
N THR A 432 -18.87 4.02 11.29
CA THR A 432 -18.62 5.46 11.45
C THR A 432 -19.53 6.32 10.56
N ASN A 433 -20.08 5.76 9.48
CA ASN A 433 -21.00 6.49 8.62
C ASN A 433 -22.39 6.63 9.30
N PRO A 434 -22.90 7.86 9.52
CA PRO A 434 -24.14 8.11 10.25
C PRO A 434 -25.39 7.40 9.70
N ILE A 435 -25.40 7.10 8.40
CA ILE A 435 -26.52 6.44 7.72
C ILE A 435 -26.49 4.93 7.95
N THR A 436 -25.29 4.32 7.95
CA THR A 436 -25.13 2.86 8.08
C THR A 436 -24.87 2.41 9.52
N ALA A 437 -24.45 3.31 10.40
CA ALA A 437 -24.18 3.04 11.82
C ALA A 437 -25.40 2.45 12.56
N TRP A 438 -26.61 2.77 12.12
CA TRP A 438 -27.86 2.22 12.69
C TRP A 438 -28.04 0.72 12.39
N ILE A 439 -27.38 0.20 11.35
CA ILE A 439 -27.43 -1.21 10.94
C ILE A 439 -26.30 -2.01 11.60
N TYR A 440 -25.16 -1.36 11.86
CA TYR A 440 -23.97 -1.96 12.46
C TYR A 440 -23.43 -1.05 13.58
N PRO A 441 -24.11 -0.97 14.73
CA PRO A 441 -23.57 -0.26 15.89
C PRO A 441 -22.43 -1.10 16.47
N LEU A 442 -21.24 -0.51 16.58
CA LEU A 442 -20.16 -1.03 17.42
C LEU A 442 -20.45 -0.75 18.89
#